data_AF-A0AAE0CXR6-F1
#
_entry.id   AF-A0AAE0CXR6-F1
#
_cell.length_a   1.000
_cell.length_b   1.000
_cell.length_c   1.000
_cell.angle_alpha   90.00
_cell.angle_beta   90.00
_cell.angle_gamma   90.00
#
_symmetry.space_group_name_H-M   'P 1'
#
loop_
_entity.id
_entity.type
_entity.pdbx_description
1 polymer ?
#
loop_
_entity_poly.entity_id
_entity_poly.type
_entity_poly.pdbx_seq_one_letter_code
_entity_poly.pdbx_strand_id
1 'polypeptide(L)'
;MKASFVLSVLALALTTQACDQYKYCACTNSDGTTNDVATDWVCDPSFTRIHDKGYMECKNYKSSAFKVTAHSNCKFREACQSMGAMGDSKCRAKVGVFKFKA
;
A
#
# COMPACT_ATOMS: atom_id res chain seq x y z
N MET A 1 -36.52 -3.86 -7.78
CA MET A 1 -35.30 -3.23 -8.32
C MET A 1 -34.84 -2.08 -7.42
N LYS A 2 -34.36 -2.34 -6.19
CA LYS A 2 -33.86 -1.24 -5.30
C LYS A 2 -32.69 -1.65 -4.39
N ALA A 3 -32.50 -2.95 -4.13
CA ALA A 3 -31.41 -3.42 -3.28
C ALA A 3 -30.06 -3.57 -4.01
N SER A 4 -30.05 -3.85 -5.32
CA SER A 4 -28.82 -4.10 -6.07
C SER A 4 -27.96 -2.86 -6.28
N PHE A 5 -28.55 -1.65 -6.29
CA PHE A 5 -27.81 -0.42 -6.53
C PHE A 5 -26.96 0.04 -5.33
N VAL A 6 -27.34 -0.35 -4.11
CA VAL A 6 -26.64 0.07 -2.88
C VAL A 6 -25.34 -0.70 -2.68
N LEU A 7 -25.30 -1.99 -3.05
CA LEU A 7 -24.11 -2.84 -2.94
C LEU A 7 -22.98 -2.40 -3.89
N SER A 8 -23.32 -1.91 -5.09
CA SER A 8 -22.31 -1.47 -6.07
C SER A 8 -21.57 -0.19 -5.64
N VAL A 9 -22.22 0.69 -4.88
CA VAL A 9 -21.60 1.95 -4.42
C VAL A 9 -20.65 1.71 -3.23
N LEU A 10 -20.96 0.73 -2.36
CA LEU A 10 -20.08 0.38 -1.23
C LEU A 10 -18.77 -0.25 -1.69
N ALA A 11 -18.82 -1.08 -2.74
CA ALA A 11 -17.61 -1.69 -3.34
C ALA A 11 -16.67 -0.64 -3.97
N LEU A 12 -17.20 0.47 -4.50
CA LEU A 12 -16.38 1.57 -5.03
C LEU A 12 -15.80 2.48 -3.93
N ALA A 13 -16.45 2.60 -2.77
CA ALA A 13 -15.93 3.43 -1.68
C ALA A 13 -14.69 2.81 -1.01
N LEU A 14 -14.62 1.47 -0.95
CA LEU A 14 -13.47 0.72 -0.41
C LEU A 14 -12.21 0.84 -1.28
N THR A 15 -12.31 1.21 -2.55
CA THR A 15 -11.15 1.32 -3.46
C THR A 15 -10.50 2.69 -3.43
N THR A 16 -11.19 3.74 -2.94
CA THR A 16 -10.70 5.14 -3.01
C THR A 16 -9.76 5.53 -1.87
N GLN A 17 -9.81 4.86 -0.72
CA GLN A 17 -8.83 5.06 0.36
C GLN A 17 -7.49 4.31 0.13
N ALA A 18 -7.47 3.40 -0.86
CA ALA A 18 -6.36 2.47 -1.09
C ALA A 18 -5.24 3.02 -1.99
N CYS A 19 -5.36 4.19 -2.62
CA CYS A 19 -4.35 4.66 -3.57
C CYS A 19 -3.43 5.78 -3.04
N ASP A 20 -3.48 6.04 -1.73
CA ASP A 20 -2.64 7.07 -1.13
C ASP A 20 -1.16 6.68 -1.03
N GLN A 21 -0.33 7.65 -0.67
CA GLN A 21 1.13 7.54 -0.57
C GLN A 21 1.56 7.24 0.86
N TYR A 22 2.41 6.23 1.04
CA TYR A 22 2.86 5.74 2.35
C TYR A 22 4.37 5.48 2.33
N LYS A 23 5.02 5.69 3.47
CA LYS A 23 6.47 5.46 3.58
C LYS A 23 6.83 3.98 3.65
N TYR A 24 5.93 3.17 4.20
CA TYR A 24 6.16 1.77 4.49
C TYR A 24 4.96 0.94 4.04
N CYS A 25 5.22 -0.20 3.41
CA CYS A 25 4.18 -1.13 2.99
C CYS A 25 4.65 -2.58 3.12
N ALA A 26 3.74 -3.49 3.46
CA ALA A 26 3.94 -4.93 3.44
C ALA A 26 2.81 -5.63 2.67
N CYS A 27 3.12 -6.75 2.04
CA CYS A 27 2.10 -7.60 1.41
C CYS A 27 1.33 -8.36 2.47
N THR A 28 0.05 -8.61 2.23
CA THR A 28 -0.78 -9.45 3.10
C THR A 28 -1.39 -10.62 2.34
N ASN A 29 -1.66 -11.71 3.05
CA ASN A 29 -2.44 -12.84 2.58
C ASN A 29 -3.94 -12.52 2.66
N SER A 30 -4.78 -13.39 2.10
CA SER A 30 -6.24 -13.25 2.13
C SER A 30 -6.83 -13.26 3.54
N ASP A 31 -6.12 -13.84 4.52
CA ASP A 31 -6.48 -13.84 5.94
C ASP A 31 -6.04 -12.56 6.69
N GLY A 32 -5.39 -11.62 6.01
CA GLY A 32 -4.88 -10.37 6.57
C GLY A 32 -3.52 -10.50 7.29
N THR A 33 -2.94 -11.70 7.35
CA THR A 33 -1.58 -11.89 7.87
C THR A 33 -0.54 -11.33 6.89
N THR A 34 0.62 -10.92 7.40
CA THR A 34 1.70 -10.38 6.56
C THR A 34 2.42 -11.50 5.82
N ASN A 35 2.70 -11.28 4.53
CA ASN A 35 3.43 -12.22 3.69
C ASN A 35 4.84 -11.68 3.44
N ASP A 36 5.80 -12.12 4.25
CA ASP A 36 7.18 -11.65 4.18
C ASP A 36 7.87 -12.08 2.89
N VAL A 37 7.54 -13.25 2.32
CA VAL A 37 8.11 -13.74 1.05
C VAL A 37 7.70 -12.85 -0.12
N ALA A 38 6.41 -12.56 -0.24
CA ALA A 38 5.93 -11.64 -1.28
C ALA A 38 6.44 -10.22 -1.05
N THR A 39 6.53 -9.78 0.21
CA THR A 39 7.09 -8.47 0.54
C THR A 39 8.56 -8.38 0.13
N ASP A 40 9.35 -9.43 0.37
CA ASP A 40 10.75 -9.49 -0.04
C ASP A 40 10.90 -9.31 -1.55
N TRP A 41 10.10 -10.03 -2.34
CA TRP A 41 10.17 -9.94 -3.79
C TRP A 41 9.70 -8.60 -4.34
N VAL A 42 8.70 -7.98 -3.72
CA VAL A 42 8.22 -6.63 -4.09
C VAL A 42 9.22 -5.56 -3.68
N CYS A 43 9.95 -5.75 -2.57
CA CYS A 43 11.01 -4.85 -2.14
C CYS A 43 12.23 -4.92 -3.09
N ASP A 44 12.59 -6.11 -3.56
CA ASP A 44 13.81 -6.32 -4.33
C ASP A 44 13.70 -5.86 -5.79
N PRO A 45 14.76 -5.29 -6.39
CA PRO A 45 15.94 -4.65 -5.78
C PRO A 45 15.70 -3.17 -5.45
N SER A 46 14.45 -2.70 -5.57
CA SER A 46 14.13 -1.28 -5.71
C SER A 46 14.00 -0.52 -4.38
N PHE A 47 13.75 -1.23 -3.27
CA PHE A 47 13.34 -0.63 -2.00
C PHE A 47 14.12 -1.21 -0.82
N THR A 48 14.23 -0.42 0.25
CA THR A 48 14.90 -0.83 1.48
C THR A 48 13.98 -1.72 2.31
N ARG A 49 14.45 -2.88 2.75
CA ARG A 49 13.72 -3.79 3.64
C ARG A 49 13.90 -3.39 5.10
N ILE A 50 12.84 -3.44 5.91
CA ILE A 50 12.87 -3.20 7.36
C ILE A 50 11.99 -4.21 8.11
N HIS A 51 12.21 -4.37 9.42
CA HIS A 51 11.48 -5.32 10.29
C HIS A 51 11.02 -4.68 11.63
N ASP A 52 10.64 -3.40 11.62
CA ASP A 52 10.35 -2.62 12.84
C ASP A 52 9.10 -3.08 13.61
N LYS A 53 8.22 -3.87 12.98
CA LYS A 53 6.91 -4.28 13.51
C LYS A 53 6.76 -5.78 13.71
N GLY A 54 7.86 -6.54 13.64
CA GLY A 54 7.84 -8.00 13.75
C GLY A 54 7.42 -8.72 12.46
N TYR A 55 7.33 -8.00 11.35
CA TYR A 55 7.09 -8.50 9.99
C TYR A 55 7.90 -7.66 8.99
N MET A 56 8.13 -8.18 7.79
CA MET A 56 8.89 -7.48 6.76
C MET A 56 8.09 -6.32 6.17
N GLU A 57 8.72 -5.16 6.00
CA GLU A 57 8.15 -4.01 5.29
C GLU A 57 9.13 -3.47 4.25
N CYS A 58 8.61 -3.00 3.11
CA CYS A 58 9.35 -2.16 2.17
C CYS A 58 9.26 -0.71 2.62
N LYS A 59 10.42 -0.05 2.71
CA LYS A 59 10.58 1.38 2.95
C LYS A 59 10.90 2.08 1.62
N ASN A 60 10.04 3.02 1.25
CA ASN A 60 10.28 3.96 0.18
C ASN A 60 9.83 5.35 0.63
N TYR A 61 10.80 6.19 0.97
CA TYR A 61 10.53 7.59 1.23
C TYR A 61 11.73 8.43 0.85
N LYS A 62 11.56 9.32 -0.13
CA LYS A 62 12.52 10.36 -0.47
C LYS A 62 11.77 11.68 -0.58
N SER A 63 12.24 12.70 0.13
CA SER A 63 11.65 14.03 0.10
C SER A 63 12.72 15.01 -0.36
N SER A 64 12.44 15.75 -1.42
CA SER A 64 13.21 16.90 -1.88
C SER A 64 12.28 18.12 -1.97
N ALA A 65 12.84 19.31 -2.18
CA ALA A 65 12.08 20.57 -2.20
C ALA A 65 10.90 20.58 -3.19
N PHE A 66 10.94 19.74 -4.24
CA PHE A 66 9.94 19.71 -5.31
C PHE A 66 9.30 18.34 -5.54
N LYS A 67 9.74 17.29 -4.84
CA LYS A 67 9.25 15.93 -5.08
C LYS A 67 9.25 15.10 -3.82
N VAL A 68 8.14 14.39 -3.61
CA VAL A 68 8.06 13.34 -2.61
C VAL A 68 7.82 12.02 -3.31
N THR A 69 8.68 11.05 -3.04
CA THR A 69 8.55 9.67 -3.50
C THR A 69 8.15 8.81 -2.31
N ALA A 70 7.08 8.02 -2.49
CA ALA A 70 6.53 7.12 -1.49
C ALA A 70 5.88 5.92 -2.19
N HIS A 71 5.47 4.90 -1.44
CA HIS A 71 4.69 3.79 -1.97
C HIS A 71 3.24 4.20 -2.17
N SER A 72 2.71 3.99 -3.38
CA SER A 72 1.26 4.00 -3.59
C SER A 72 0.69 2.67 -3.10
N ASN A 73 -0.23 2.69 -2.14
CA ASN A 73 -0.85 1.47 -1.60
C ASN A 73 -1.53 0.63 -2.71
N CYS A 74 -2.18 1.25 -3.70
CA CYS A 74 -2.76 0.55 -4.85
C CYS A 74 -1.70 -0.17 -5.70
N LYS A 75 -0.64 0.54 -6.12
CA LYS A 75 0.42 -0.08 -6.93
C LYS A 75 1.16 -1.16 -6.16
N PHE A 76 1.34 -0.95 -4.85
CA PHE A 76 1.98 -1.93 -3.99
C PHE A 76 1.12 -3.19 -3.84
N ARG A 77 -0.21 -3.05 -3.66
CA ARG A 77 -1.14 -4.17 -3.67
C ARG A 77 -1.09 -4.95 -4.99
N GLU A 78 -1.12 -4.26 -6.13
CA GLU A 78 -1.03 -4.90 -7.45
C GLU A 78 0.27 -5.73 -7.57
N ALA A 79 1.39 -5.17 -7.12
CA ALA A 79 2.66 -5.88 -7.07
C ALA A 79 2.58 -7.11 -6.14
N CYS A 80 2.03 -6.97 -4.93
CA CYS A 80 1.84 -8.10 -4.02
C CYS A 80 0.99 -9.22 -4.63
N GLN A 81 -0.11 -8.88 -5.29
CA GLN A 81 -1.00 -9.84 -5.95
C GLN A 81 -0.30 -10.56 -7.10
N SER A 82 0.55 -9.85 -7.86
CA SER A 82 1.36 -10.47 -8.91
C SER A 82 2.37 -11.50 -8.38
N MET A 83 2.74 -11.38 -7.10
CA MET A 83 3.66 -12.31 -6.41
C MET A 83 2.91 -13.36 -5.56
N GLY A 84 1.59 -13.50 -5.73
CA GLY A 84 0.78 -14.51 -5.06
C GLY A 84 0.24 -14.13 -3.67
N ALA A 85 0.52 -12.92 -3.18
CA ALA A 85 -0.11 -12.39 -1.96
C ALA A 85 -1.49 -11.82 -2.30
N MET A 86 -2.52 -12.66 -2.17
CA MET A 86 -3.90 -12.35 -2.57
C MET A 86 -4.68 -11.46 -1.59
N GLY A 87 -4.03 -10.91 -0.56
CA GLY A 87 -4.63 -9.94 0.34
C GLY A 87 -4.58 -8.51 -0.20
N ASP A 88 -4.75 -7.56 0.71
CA ASP A 88 -4.45 -6.15 0.45
C ASP A 88 -2.95 -5.89 0.69
N SER A 89 -2.55 -4.62 0.77
CA SER A 89 -1.26 -4.22 1.31
C SER A 89 -1.43 -3.44 2.61
N LYS A 90 -0.60 -3.77 3.59
CA LYS A 90 -0.55 -3.12 4.90
C LYS A 90 0.44 -1.97 4.84
N CYS A 91 -0.06 -0.77 4.55
CA CYS A 91 0.76 0.44 4.46
C CYS A 91 0.59 1.37 5.67
N ARG A 92 1.67 2.07 6.05
CA ARG A 92 1.68 3.00 7.19
C ARG A 92 2.52 4.24 6.94
N ALA A 93 2.37 5.21 7.85
CA ALA A 93 2.99 6.52 7.76
C ALA A 93 2.61 7.22 6.45
N LYS A 94 1.32 7.56 6.34
CA LYS A 94 0.76 8.30 5.22
C LYS A 94 1.56 9.58 4.97
N VAL A 95 1.95 9.78 3.73
CA VAL A 95 2.63 10.99 3.27
C VAL A 95 1.53 11.96 2.87
N GLY A 96 1.25 12.93 3.74
CA GLY A 96 0.31 13.98 3.42
C GLY A 96 0.74 14.71 2.16
N VAL A 97 -0.20 14.93 1.24
CA VAL A 97 -0.08 15.94 0.19
C VAL A 97 0.29 17.23 0.91
N PHE A 98 1.54 17.69 0.78
CA PHE A 98 1.94 18.99 1.28
C PHE A 98 0.99 20.00 0.63
N LYS A 99 -0.03 20.44 1.38
CA LYS A 99 -0.73 21.67 1.08
C LYS A 99 0.33 22.74 1.27
N PHE A 100 0.89 23.23 0.16
CA PHE A 100 1.52 24.53 0.14
C PHE A 100 0.48 25.49 0.70
N LYS A 101 0.68 25.91 1.96
CA LYS A 101 0.01 27.09 2.48
C LYS A 101 0.77 28.24 1.83
N ALA A 102 0.21 28.76 0.74
CA ALA A 102 0.62 30.03 0.16
C ALA A 102 0.54 31.14 1.21
#